data_AF-A0A918KBT5-F1
#
_entry.id   AF-A0A918KBT5-F1
#
_cell.length_a   1.000
_cell.length_b   1.000
_cell.length_c   1.000
_cell.angle_alpha   90.00
_cell.angle_beta   90.00
_cell.angle_gamma   90.00
#
_symmetry.space_group_name_H-M   'P 1'
#
loop_
_entity.id
_entity.type
_entity.pdbx_description
1 polymer ?
#
loop_
_entity_poly.entity_id
_entity_poly.type
_entity_poly.pdbx_seq_one_letter_code
_entity_poly.pdbx_strand_id
1 'polypeptide(L)'
;MLIHVLPGLIMFAITLAFVTLFFIPVTAFKQKDELIRFYWVGVWIFLAMIAAFSGGAQTLALFRYDVTLTSEALLTALTVCFVIFVMFGWFRLSFKAITAGLSYWFKKRLASAS
;
A
#
# COMPACT_ATOMS: atom_id res chain seq x y z
N MET A 1 13.14 -23.98 -25.11
CA MET A 1 12.19 -23.73 -24.01
C MET A 1 12.88 -23.41 -22.68
N LEU A 2 13.89 -24.17 -22.23
CA LEU A 2 14.57 -23.95 -20.93
C LEU A 2 15.16 -22.53 -20.72
N ILE A 3 15.67 -21.90 -21.79
CA ILE A 3 16.31 -20.57 -21.77
C ILE A 3 15.35 -19.44 -21.35
N HIS A 4 14.05 -19.57 -21.61
CA HIS A 4 13.04 -18.57 -21.23
C HIS A 4 12.38 -18.85 -19.87
N VAL A 5 12.42 -20.10 -19.43
CA VAL A 5 11.82 -20.52 -18.16
C VAL A 5 12.63 -20.04 -16.96
N LEU A 6 13.96 -20.08 -17.07
CA LEU A 6 14.84 -19.68 -15.98
C LEU A 6 14.70 -18.18 -15.62
N PRO A 7 14.73 -17.22 -16.57
CA PRO A 7 14.47 -15.81 -16.26
C PRO A 7 13.07 -15.55 -15.69
N GLY A 8 12.05 -16.22 -16.23
CA GLY A 8 10.67 -16.11 -15.73
C GLY A 8 10.54 -16.58 -14.27
N LEU A 9 11.16 -17.72 -13.92
CA LEU A 9 11.20 -18.22 -12.54
C LEU A 9 11.94 -17.28 -11.58
N ILE A 10 13.05 -16.68 -12.02
CA ILE A 10 13.81 -15.72 -11.20
C ILE A 10 12.95 -14.49 -10.92
N MET A 11 12.31 -13.90 -11.95
CA MET A 11 11.41 -12.75 -11.75
C MET A 11 10.22 -13.09 -10.86
N PHE A 12 9.64 -14.28 -11.01
CA PHE A 12 8.56 -14.75 -10.13
C PHE A 12 9.02 -14.88 -8.67
N ALA A 13 10.18 -15.49 -8.43
CA ALA A 13 10.73 -15.67 -7.09
C ALA A 13 11.05 -14.32 -6.43
N ILE A 14 11.64 -13.38 -7.17
CA ILE A 14 11.89 -12.01 -6.69
C ILE A 14 10.56 -11.33 -6.35
N THR A 15 9.55 -11.42 -7.23
CA THR A 15 8.23 -10.84 -6.99
C THR A 15 7.60 -11.40 -5.71
N LEU A 16 7.63 -12.72 -5.52
CA LEU A 16 7.16 -13.36 -4.29
C LEU A 16 7.92 -12.89 -3.05
N ALA A 17 9.24 -12.76 -3.14
CA ALA A 17 10.06 -12.29 -2.02
C ALA A 17 9.67 -10.86 -1.62
N PHE A 18 9.51 -9.94 -2.57
CA PHE A 18 9.09 -8.56 -2.26
C PHE A 18 7.65 -8.48 -1.76
N VAL A 19 6.73 -9.22 -2.38
CA VAL A 19 5.32 -9.26 -1.96
C VAL A 19 5.22 -9.75 -0.52
N THR A 20 5.91 -10.84 -0.16
CA THR A 20 5.94 -11.35 1.23
C THR A 20 6.58 -10.35 2.19
N LEU A 21 7.61 -9.62 1.77
CA LEU A 21 8.24 -8.57 2.58
C LEU A 21 7.25 -7.43 2.91
N PHE A 22 6.35 -7.09 1.99
CA PHE A 22 5.28 -6.11 2.25
C PHE A 22 4.22 -6.59 3.26
N PHE A 23 4.11 -7.89 3.54
CA PHE A 23 3.26 -8.39 4.61
C PHE A 23 3.91 -8.28 6.00
N ILE A 24 5.23 -8.12 6.11
CA ILE A 24 5.91 -7.94 7.40
C ILE A 24 5.35 -6.74 8.17
N PRO A 25 5.28 -5.52 7.60
CA PRO A 25 4.75 -4.38 8.33
C PRO A 25 3.25 -4.49 8.64
N VAL A 26 2.50 -5.32 7.90
CA VAL A 26 1.08 -5.62 8.17
C VAL A 26 0.94 -6.45 9.45
N THR A 27 1.84 -7.41 9.69
CA THR A 27 1.73 -8.35 10.82
C THR A 27 2.57 -7.94 12.04
N ALA A 28 3.72 -7.30 11.83
CA ALA A 28 4.68 -6.99 12.89
C ALA A 28 4.28 -5.76 13.74
N PHE A 29 3.63 -4.76 13.15
CA PHE A 29 3.31 -3.51 13.85
C PHE A 29 1.84 -3.46 14.26
N LYS A 30 1.58 -3.72 15.55
CA LYS A 30 0.25 -3.50 16.13
C LYS A 30 0.04 -2.02 16.43
N GLN A 31 -0.87 -1.39 15.71
CA GLN A 31 -1.27 -0.02 15.97
C GLN A 31 -2.44 0.04 16.96
N LYS A 32 -2.39 1.02 17.89
CA LYS A 32 -3.37 1.18 18.97
C LYS A 32 -4.69 1.80 18.50
N ASP A 33 -4.63 2.76 17.57
CA ASP A 33 -5.82 3.40 16.99
C ASP A 33 -6.27 2.60 15.76
N GLU A 34 -7.54 2.19 15.76
CA GLU A 34 -8.14 1.39 14.69
C GLU A 34 -8.13 2.10 13.34
N LEU A 35 -8.26 3.42 13.32
CA LEU A 35 -8.23 4.21 12.09
C LEU A 35 -6.83 4.18 11.47
N ILE A 36 -5.80 4.41 12.27
CA ILE A 36 -4.42 4.37 11.80
C ILE A 36 -4.12 2.94 11.31
N ARG A 37 -4.57 1.92 12.06
CA ARG A 37 -4.39 0.51 11.69
C ARG A 37 -4.98 0.19 10.32
N PHE A 38 -6.19 0.67 10.03
CA PHE A 38 -6.83 0.47 8.73
C PHE A 38 -6.01 1.07 7.58
N TYR A 39 -5.57 2.32 7.70
CA TYR A 39 -4.75 2.97 6.67
C TYR A 39 -3.36 2.34 6.54
N TRP A 40 -2.75 1.95 7.65
CA TRP A 40 -1.46 1.27 7.66
C TRP A 40 -1.53 -0.06 6.92
N VAL A 41 -2.46 -0.93 7.31
CA VAL A 41 -2.66 -2.24 6.66
C VAL A 41 -3.03 -2.04 5.19
N GLY A 42 -3.93 -1.10 4.88
CA GLY A 42 -4.36 -0.81 3.52
C GLY A 42 -3.19 -0.38 2.62
N VAL A 43 -2.32 0.53 3.07
CA VAL A 43 -1.15 0.98 2.29
C VAL A 43 -0.27 -0.21 1.90
N TRP A 44 0.06 -1.07 2.85
CA TRP A 44 0.94 -2.21 2.59
C TRP A 44 0.28 -3.28 1.71
N ILE A 45 -1.02 -3.53 1.87
CA ILE A 45 -1.76 -4.45 0.99
C ILE A 45 -1.84 -3.90 -0.44
N PHE A 46 -2.08 -2.60 -0.62
CA PHE A 46 -2.07 -1.99 -1.95
C PHE A 46 -0.68 -2.11 -2.61
N LEU A 47 0.39 -1.83 -1.86
CA LEU A 47 1.76 -2.01 -2.37
C LEU A 47 2.06 -3.46 -2.74
N ALA A 48 1.62 -4.42 -1.91
CA ALA A 48 1.74 -5.85 -2.19
C ALA A 48 0.99 -6.24 -3.48
N MET A 49 -0.24 -5.74 -3.68
CA MET A 49 -0.99 -6.00 -4.90
C MET A 49 -0.33 -5.38 -6.13
N ILE A 50 0.07 -4.11 -6.08
CA ILE A 50 0.75 -3.43 -7.19
C ILE A 50 2.03 -4.18 -7.58
N ALA A 51 2.84 -4.58 -6.60
CA ALA A 51 4.05 -5.37 -6.84
C ALA A 51 3.74 -6.75 -7.43
N ALA A 52 2.71 -7.44 -6.93
CA ALA A 52 2.31 -8.75 -7.43
C ALA A 52 1.85 -8.70 -8.89
N PHE A 53 1.00 -7.73 -9.25
CA PHE A 53 0.50 -7.58 -10.62
C PHE A 53 1.58 -7.07 -11.58
N SER A 54 2.42 -6.13 -11.13
CA SER A 54 3.55 -5.64 -11.93
C SER A 54 4.57 -6.74 -12.22
N GLY A 55 5.05 -7.44 -11.18
CA GLY A 55 6.01 -8.53 -11.34
C GLY A 55 5.41 -9.77 -12.03
N GLY A 56 4.13 -10.05 -11.82
CA GLY A 56 3.38 -11.07 -12.53
C GLY A 56 3.32 -10.79 -14.03
N ALA A 57 2.97 -9.58 -14.45
CA ALA A 57 2.94 -9.19 -15.86
C ALA A 57 4.30 -9.38 -16.54
N GLN A 58 5.39 -8.97 -15.88
CA GLN A 58 6.76 -9.17 -16.39
C GLN A 58 7.13 -10.65 -16.48
N THR A 59 6.72 -11.45 -15.50
CA THR A 59 6.92 -12.91 -15.50
C THR A 59 6.19 -13.56 -16.69
N LEU A 60 4.94 -13.19 -16.95
CA LEU A 60 4.17 -13.71 -18.09
C LEU A 60 4.74 -13.25 -19.43
N ALA A 61 5.24 -12.01 -19.52
CA ALA A 61 5.93 -11.51 -20.71
C ALA A 61 7.18 -12.34 -21.05
N LEU A 62 7.96 -12.74 -20.03
CA LEU A 62 9.12 -13.64 -20.20
C LEU A 62 8.70 -15.04 -20.68
N PHE A 63 7.51 -15.51 -20.30
CA PHE A 63 6.91 -16.74 -20.80
C PHE A 63 6.25 -16.61 -22.18
N ARG A 64 6.34 -15.46 -22.84
CA ARG A 64 5.74 -15.14 -24.16
C ARG A 64 4.21 -15.14 -24.16
N TYR A 65 3.58 -14.93 -23.01
CA TYR A 65 2.15 -14.62 -22.95
C TYR A 65 1.93 -13.12 -23.09
N ASP A 66 1.11 -12.70 -24.05
CA ASP A 66 0.70 -11.31 -24.18
C ASP A 66 -0.46 -11.02 -23.24
N VAL A 67 -0.14 -10.33 -22.14
CA VAL A 67 -1.11 -9.88 -21.13
C VAL A 67 -1.10 -8.37 -20.96
N THR A 68 -0.56 -7.66 -21.95
CA THR A 68 -0.22 -6.23 -21.86
C THR A 68 -1.46 -5.39 -21.54
N LEU A 69 -2.51 -5.53 -22.34
CA LEU A 69 -3.75 -4.75 -22.18
C LEU A 69 -4.41 -4.95 -20.80
N THR A 70 -4.55 -6.21 -20.37
CA THR A 70 -5.21 -6.53 -19.09
C THR A 70 -4.36 -6.10 -17.89
N SER A 71 -3.05 -6.32 -17.96
CA SER A 71 -2.13 -6.01 -16.85
C SER A 71 -1.97 -4.51 -16.67
N GLU A 72 -1.85 -3.75 -17.75
CA GLU A 72 -1.73 -2.28 -17.69
C GLU A 72 -3.01 -1.61 -17.19
N ALA A 73 -4.18 -2.06 -17.64
CA ALA A 73 -5.46 -1.54 -17.18
C ALA A 73 -5.64 -1.78 -15.67
N LEU A 74 -5.33 -2.99 -15.20
CA LEU A 74 -5.45 -3.35 -13.79
C LEU A 74 -4.43 -2.62 -12.91
N LEU A 75 -3.17 -2.51 -13.37
CA LEU A 75 -2.12 -1.81 -12.64
C LEU A 75 -2.42 -0.31 -12.53
N THR A 76 -2.94 0.29 -13.61
CA THR A 76 -3.41 1.69 -13.61
C THR A 76 -4.55 1.88 -12.62
N ALA A 77 -5.56 1.01 -12.66
CA ALA A 77 -6.70 1.07 -11.75
C ALA A 77 -6.27 0.95 -10.28
N LEU A 78 -5.42 -0.04 -9.96
CA LEU A 78 -4.87 -0.24 -8.61
C LEU A 78 -4.06 0.96 -8.14
N THR A 79 -3.26 1.56 -9.02
CA THR A 79 -2.45 2.74 -8.71
C THR A 79 -3.33 3.95 -8.41
N VAL A 80 -4.38 4.18 -9.22
CA VAL A 80 -5.34 5.26 -8.97
C VAL A 80 -6.07 5.05 -7.64
N CYS A 81 -6.56 3.83 -7.37
CA CYS A 81 -7.19 3.49 -6.11
C CYS A 81 -6.24 3.70 -4.92
N PHE A 82 -4.97 3.33 -5.05
CA PHE A 82 -3.95 3.54 -4.04
C PHE A 82 -3.74 5.03 -3.73
N VAL A 83 -3.60 5.87 -4.76
CA VAL A 83 -3.43 7.32 -4.58
C VAL A 83 -4.64 7.92 -3.88
N ILE A 84 -5.86 7.58 -4.32
CA ILE A 84 -7.09 8.03 -3.67
C ILE A 84 -7.14 7.59 -2.21
N PHE A 85 -6.82 6.33 -1.92
CA PHE A 85 -6.78 5.78 -0.56
C PHE A 85 -5.81 6.54 0.34
N VAL A 86 -4.59 6.81 -0.14
CA VAL A 86 -3.57 7.57 0.60
C VAL A 86 -4.02 9.01 0.83
N MET A 87 -4.57 9.68 -0.18
CA MET A 87 -5.08 11.05 -0.06
C MET A 87 -6.20 11.17 0.97
N PHE A 88 -7.17 10.24 0.94
CA PHE A 88 -8.25 10.19 1.94
C PHE A 88 -7.72 9.89 3.34
N GLY A 89 -6.78 8.96 3.47
CA GLY A 89 -6.13 8.64 4.74
C GLY A 89 -5.40 9.83 5.33
N TRP A 90 -4.63 10.53 4.50
CA TRP A 90 -3.91 11.73 4.89
C TRP A 90 -4.86 12.81 5.40
N PHE A 91 -5.90 13.13 4.62
CA PHE A 91 -6.88 14.15 5.00
C PHE A 91 -7.55 13.84 6.35
N ARG A 92 -7.97 12.59 6.54
CA ARG A 92 -8.67 12.18 7.77
C ARG A 92 -7.75 12.17 8.99
N LEU A 93 -6.49 11.76 8.82
CA LEU A 93 -5.48 11.78 9.89
C LEU A 93 -5.09 13.22 10.26
N SER A 94 -4.88 14.10 9.27
CA SER A 94 -4.61 15.52 9.52
C SER A 94 -5.76 16.20 10.26
N PHE A 95 -7.02 15.90 9.89
CA PHE A 95 -8.18 16.47 10.59
C PHE A 95 -8.27 16.03 12.06
N LYS A 96 -8.01 14.74 12.35
CA LYS A 96 -7.91 14.24 13.74
C LYS A 96 -6.78 14.93 14.52
N ALA A 97 -5.63 15.15 13.89
CA ALA A 97 -4.50 15.82 14.54
C ALA A 97 -4.81 17.29 14.86
N ILE A 98 -5.44 18.01 13.91
CA ILE A 98 -5.83 19.41 14.09
C ILE A 98 -6.89 19.55 15.20
N THR A 99 -7.92 18.72 15.19
CA THR A 99 -8.99 18.75 16.22
C THR A 99 -8.45 18.43 17.61
N ALA A 100 -7.54 17.46 17.73
CA ALA A 100 -6.85 17.16 18.99
C ALA A 100 -6.03 18.37 19.48
N GLY A 101 -5.24 18.99 18.59
CA GLY A 101 -4.45 20.19 18.92
C GLY A 101 -5.33 21.37 19.35
N LEU A 102 -6.45 21.60 18.65
CA LEU A 102 -7.39 22.66 18.98
C LEU A 102 -8.04 22.45 20.35
N SER A 103 -8.47 21.21 20.66
CA SER A 103 -9.08 20.87 21.94
C SER A 103 -8.13 21.06 23.12
N TYR A 104 -6.85 20.72 22.94
CA TYR A 104 -5.81 20.94 23.94
C TYR A 104 -5.57 22.43 24.18
N TRP A 105 -5.51 23.22 23.11
CA TRP A 105 -5.33 24.66 23.20
C TRP A 105 -6.50 25.35 23.93
N PHE A 106 -7.74 24.97 23.63
CA PHE A 106 -8.92 25.49 24.32
C PHE A 106 -8.92 25.14 25.81
N LYS A 107 -8.62 23.90 26.18
CA LYS A 107 -8.50 23.50 27.60
C LYS A 107 -7.40 24.28 28.33
N LYS A 108 -6.24 24.47 27.68
CA LYS A 108 -5.14 25.26 28.24
C LYS A 108 -5.54 26.72 28.48
N ARG A 109 -6.26 27.34 27.53
CA ARG A 109 -6.77 28.71 27.68
C ARG A 109 -7.79 28.85 28.82
N LEU A 110 -8.69 27.88 28.97
CA LEU A 110 -9.67 27.86 30.05
C LEU A 110 -9.02 27.71 31.44
N ALA A 111 -7.99 26.86 31.55
CA ALA A 111 -7.27 26.64 32.81
C ALA A 111 -6.39 27.83 33.24
N SER A 112 -5.96 28.68 32.31
CA SER A 112 -5.19 29.91 32.63
C SER A 112 -6.07 31.11 33.03
N ALA A 113 -7.40 30.99 32.91
CA ALA A 113 -8.35 32.07 33.20
C ALA A 113 -9.10 31.89 34.53
N SER A 114 -8.84 30.80 35.27
CA SER A 114 -9.32 30.51 36.63
C SER A 114 -8.21 30.66 37.64
#